data_AF-A0A3B0XU65-F1
#
_entry.id   AF-A0A3B0XU65-F1
#
_cell.length_a   1.000
_cell.length_b   1.000
_cell.length_c   1.000
_cell.angle_alpha   90.00
_cell.angle_beta   90.00
_cell.angle_gamma   90.00
#
_symmetry.space_group_name_H-M   'P 1'
#
loop_
_entity.id
_entity.type
_entity.pdbx_description
1 polymer ?
#
loop_
_entity_poly.entity_id
_entity_poly.type
_entity_poly.pdbx_seq_one_letter_code
_entity_poly.pdbx_strand_id
1 'polypeptide(L)'
;MNNALKTGLDIHGVIDTFPVRFMLLSSALIKDGAEVHIVTGVKRDGRIEQLLLDSAIQFTHYFSIVEHLEATNVSIEWKDGEPFCE
;
A
#
# COMPACT_ATOMS: atom_id res chain seq x y z
N MET A 1 -4.17 -24.18 -6.61
CA MET A 1 -3.52 -22.93 -6.18
C MET A 1 -3.62 -21.97 -7.34
N ASN A 2 -4.04 -20.72 -7.10
CA ASN A 2 -4.12 -19.72 -8.15
C ASN A 2 -2.68 -19.23 -8.44
N ASN A 3 -2.18 -19.42 -9.66
CA ASN A 3 -0.80 -19.07 -10.05
C ASN A 3 -0.66 -17.60 -10.48
N ALA A 4 -1.57 -16.74 -10.05
CA ALA A 4 -1.53 -15.31 -10.38
C ALA A 4 -0.29 -14.64 -9.78
N LEU A 5 0.41 -13.84 -10.59
CA LEU A 5 1.50 -12.99 -10.11
C LEU A 5 0.97 -12.06 -9.01
N LYS A 6 1.73 -11.91 -7.92
CA LYS A 6 1.38 -11.01 -6.82
C LYS A 6 2.45 -9.94 -6.68
N THR A 7 2.04 -8.68 -6.69
CA THR A 7 2.95 -7.52 -6.59
C THR A 7 2.54 -6.65 -5.41
N GLY A 8 3.47 -6.39 -4.50
CA GLY A 8 3.31 -5.43 -3.41
C GLY A 8 3.85 -4.05 -3.83
N LEU A 9 3.09 -2.99 -3.58
CA LEU A 9 3.48 -1.60 -3.81
C LEU A 9 3.37 -0.82 -2.50
N ASP A 10 4.40 -0.05 -2.16
CA ASP A 10 4.35 0.91 -1.06
C ASP A 10 3.76 2.26 -1.52
N ILE A 11 3.43 3.13 -0.58
CA ILE A 11 2.91 4.47 -0.83
C ILE A 11 4.05 5.50 -0.84
N HIS A 12 4.80 5.61 0.26
CA HIS A 12 5.74 6.72 0.47
C HIS A 12 7.02 6.49 -0.36
N GLY A 13 7.39 7.47 -1.18
CA GLY A 13 8.51 7.36 -2.11
C GLY A 13 8.21 6.50 -3.36
N VAL A 14 6.98 6.03 -3.54
CA VAL A 14 6.59 5.08 -4.59
C VAL A 14 5.36 5.59 -5.33
N ILE A 15 4.15 5.31 -4.82
CA ILE A 15 2.90 5.75 -5.46
C ILE A 15 2.78 7.27 -5.41
N ASP A 16 3.16 7.88 -4.29
CA ASP A 16 3.10 9.35 -4.11
C ASP A 16 4.06 10.10 -5.03
N THR A 17 5.18 9.48 -5.39
CA THR A 17 6.26 10.09 -6.14
C THR A 17 6.03 9.96 -7.65
N PHE A 18 5.46 8.83 -8.09
CA PHE A 18 5.19 8.56 -9.50
C PHE A 18 3.76 8.05 -9.75
N PRO A 19 2.70 8.81 -9.35
CA PRO A 19 1.33 8.32 -9.35
C PRO A 19 0.86 7.85 -10.73
N VAL A 20 1.16 8.61 -11.78
CA VAL A 20 0.79 8.26 -13.16
C VAL A 20 1.47 6.97 -13.64
N ARG A 21 2.73 6.73 -13.25
CA ARG A 21 3.47 5.53 -13.67
C ARG A 21 2.90 4.30 -12.97
N PHE A 22 2.62 4.40 -11.67
CA PHE A 22 2.06 3.30 -10.90
C PHE A 22 0.58 3.04 -11.22
N MET A 23 -0.19 4.06 -11.61
CA MET A 23 -1.52 3.90 -12.20
C MET A 23 -1.46 3.01 -13.45
N LEU A 24 -0.57 3.32 -14.41
CA LEU A 24 -0.43 2.54 -15.65
C LEU A 24 0.06 1.12 -15.38
N LEU A 25 1.06 0.96 -14.50
CA LEU A 25 1.61 -0.34 -14.15
C LEU A 25 0.56 -1.23 -13.47
N SER A 26 -0.11 -0.72 -12.44
CA SER A 26 -1.13 -1.47 -11.71
C SER A 26 -2.32 -1.86 -12.58
N SER A 27 -2.76 -0.96 -13.46
CA SER A 27 -3.82 -1.25 -14.44
C SER A 27 -3.41 -2.36 -15.40
N ALA A 28 -2.15 -2.38 -15.87
CA ALA A 28 -1.64 -3.43 -16.74
C ALA A 28 -1.57 -4.78 -16.01
N LEU A 29 -1.10 -4.80 -14.77
CA LEU A 29 -1.04 -5.99 -13.93
C LEU A 29 -2.43 -6.59 -13.67
N ILE A 30 -3.39 -5.77 -13.25
CA ILE A 30 -4.76 -6.23 -12.98
C ILE A 30 -5.43 -6.72 -14.27
N LYS A 31 -5.21 -6.05 -15.40
CA LYS A 31 -5.73 -6.50 -16.70
C LYS A 31 -5.22 -7.88 -17.11
N ASP A 32 -3.99 -8.23 -16.73
CA ASP A 32 -3.40 -9.56 -16.97
C ASP A 32 -3.87 -10.63 -15.95
N GLY A 33 -4.68 -10.23 -14.96
CA GLY A 33 -5.17 -11.11 -13.90
C GLY A 33 -4.23 -11.26 -12.70
N ALA A 34 -3.21 -10.40 -12.58
CA ALA A 34 -2.34 -10.35 -11.42
C ALA A 34 -3.04 -9.72 -10.21
N GLU A 35 -2.55 -10.02 -9.01
CA GLU A 35 -2.93 -9.34 -7.78
C GLU A 35 -1.97 -8.19 -7.49
N VAL A 36 -2.52 -7.01 -7.22
CA VAL A 36 -1.76 -5.84 -6.79
C VAL A 36 -2.14 -5.52 -5.36
N HIS A 37 -1.17 -5.57 -4.47
CA HIS A 37 -1.33 -5.34 -3.04
C HIS A 37 -0.67 -4.01 -2.69
N ILE A 38 -1.39 -3.15 -1.99
CA ILE A 38 -0.76 -2.00 -1.32
C ILE A 38 -0.27 -2.50 0.03
N VAL A 39 1.03 -2.36 0.29
CA VAL A 39 1.68 -2.77 1.54
C VAL A 39 2.46 -1.58 2.05
N THR A 40 2.03 -1.01 3.18
CA THR A 40 2.58 0.26 3.64
C THR A 40 2.71 0.37 5.16
N GLY A 41 3.62 1.22 5.61
CA GLY A 41 3.82 1.53 7.03
C GLY A 41 2.78 2.49 7.61
N VAL A 42 1.94 3.12 6.79
CA VAL A 42 0.93 4.08 7.28
C VAL A 42 -0.43 3.45 7.50
N LYS A 43 -1.21 4.01 8.43
CA LYS A 43 -2.61 3.62 8.63
C LYS A 43 -3.48 4.08 7.46
N ARG A 44 -4.58 3.38 7.24
CA ARG A 44 -5.55 3.77 6.23
C ARG A 44 -6.46 4.86 6.78
N ASP A 45 -6.14 6.11 6.48
CA ASP A 45 -6.92 7.29 6.87
C ASP A 45 -7.46 8.06 5.66
N GLY A 46 -8.22 9.13 5.91
CA GLY A 46 -8.81 9.94 4.83
C GLY A 46 -7.79 10.60 3.90
N ARG A 47 -6.57 10.88 4.37
CA ARG A 47 -5.49 11.43 3.53
C ARG A 47 -4.97 10.36 2.58
N ILE A 48 -4.78 9.14 3.08
CA ILE A 48 -4.37 8.00 2.26
C ILE A 48 -5.45 7.62 1.26
N GLU A 49 -6.73 7.60 1.65
CA GLU A 49 -7.83 7.36 0.71
C GLU A 49 -7.82 8.38 -0.43
N GLN A 50 -7.68 9.68 -0.11
CA GLN A 50 -7.64 10.73 -1.13
C GLN A 50 -6.43 10.55 -2.07
N LEU A 51 -5.26 10.20 -1.55
CA LEU A 51 -4.07 9.92 -2.36
C LEU A 51 -4.30 8.75 -3.33
N LEU A 52 -4.95 7.67 -2.86
CA LEU A 52 -5.26 6.52 -3.71
C LEU A 52 -6.28 6.89 -4.81
N LEU A 53 -7.27 7.71 -4.48
CA LEU A 53 -8.22 8.24 -5.45
C LEU A 53 -7.54 9.15 -6.49
N ASP A 54 -6.71 10.09 -6.05
CA ASP A 54 -6.03 11.07 -6.91
C ASP A 54 -5.01 10.41 -7.84
N SER A 55 -4.33 9.35 -7.35
CA SER A 55 -3.40 8.56 -8.16
C SER A 55 -4.11 7.63 -9.15
N ALA A 56 -5.42 7.41 -9.00
CA ALA A 56 -6.21 6.45 -9.77
C ALA A 56 -5.59 5.05 -9.84
N ILE A 57 -4.82 4.67 -8.82
CA ILE A 57 -4.13 3.38 -8.78
C ILE A 57 -5.15 2.26 -8.58
N GLN A 58 -4.94 1.14 -9.27
CA GLN A 58 -5.78 -0.03 -9.09
C GLN A 58 -5.08 -1.05 -8.20
N PHE A 59 -5.80 -1.63 -7.25
CA PHE A 59 -5.27 -2.66 -6.36
C PHE A 59 -6.38 -3.60 -5.92
N THR A 60 -6.01 -4.81 -5.53
CA THR A 60 -6.93 -5.85 -5.07
C THR A 60 -6.95 -5.96 -3.54
N HIS A 61 -5.85 -5.59 -2.88
CA HIS A 61 -5.72 -5.68 -1.42
C HIS A 61 -4.95 -4.49 -0.87
N TYR A 62 -5.23 -4.14 0.39
CA TYR A 62 -4.52 -3.12 1.15
C TYR A 62 -4.10 -3.72 2.49
N PHE A 63 -2.86 -3.51 2.88
CA PHE A 63 -2.31 -3.96 4.14
C PHE A 63 -1.46 -2.85 4.78
N SER A 64 -1.86 -2.42 5.97
CA SER A 64 -1.07 -1.52 6.81
C SER A 64 -0.29 -2.33 7.84
N ILE A 65 1.03 -2.17 7.84
CA ILE A 65 1.91 -2.80 8.82
C ILE A 65 1.58 -2.29 10.22
N VAL A 66 1.38 -0.98 10.40
CA VAL A 66 1.06 -0.39 11.71
C VAL A 66 -0.27 -0.91 12.23
N GLU A 67 -1.33 -0.96 11.42
CA GLU A 67 -2.63 -1.48 11.87
C GLU A 67 -2.52 -2.95 12.28
N HIS A 68 -1.75 -3.73 11.54
CA HIS A 68 -1.49 -5.13 11.89
C HIS A 68 -0.75 -5.26 13.22
N LEU A 69 0.33 -4.50 13.42
CA LEU A 69 1.13 -4.52 14.64
C LEU A 69 0.30 -4.11 15.86
N GLU A 70 -0.49 -3.04 15.76
CA GLU A 70 -1.41 -2.61 16.82
C GLU A 70 -2.44 -3.69 17.15
N ALA A 71 -3.02 -4.34 16.13
CA ALA A 71 -3.98 -5.42 16.33
C ALA A 71 -3.34 -6.65 17.02
N THR A 72 -2.03 -6.84 16.85
CA THR A 72 -1.26 -7.92 17.52
C THR A 72 -0.69 -7.52 18.89
N ASN A 73 -1.01 -6.32 19.39
CA ASN A 73 -0.48 -5.74 20.64
C ASN A 73 1.06 -5.62 20.65
N VAL A 74 1.69 -5.42 19.49
CA VAL A 74 3.11 -5.08 19.40
C VAL A 74 3.28 -3.61 19.74
N SER A 75 4.29 -3.29 20.56
CA SER A 75 4.63 -1.90 20.91
C SER A 75 5.25 -1.20 19.71
N ILE A 76 4.65 -0.07 19.31
CA ILE A 76 5.14 0.78 18.22
C ILE A 76 5.64 2.10 18.84
N GLU A 77 6.89 2.43 18.58
CA GLU A 77 7.49 3.72 18.90
C GLU A 77 7.37 4.64 17.69
N TRP A 78 6.86 5.87 17.89
CA TRP A 78 6.76 6.86 16.81
C TRP A 78 7.92 7.85 16.91
N LYS A 79 8.78 7.90 15.90
CA LYS A 79 9.91 8.85 15.80
C LYS A 79 9.72 9.70 14.56
N ASP A 80 9.70 11.02 14.74
CA ASP A 80 9.52 11.99 13.65
C ASP A 80 8.29 11.74 12.76
N GLY A 81 7.24 11.13 13.33
CA GLY A 81 6.00 10.78 12.62
C GLY A 81 6.05 9.44 11.88
N GLU A 82 7.15 8.70 11.95
CA GLU A 82 7.31 7.37 11.37
C GLU A 82 7.23 6.27 12.45
N PRO A 83 6.62 5.11 12.13
CA PRO A 83 6.48 4.00 13.05
C PRO A 83 7.75 3.12 13.09
N PHE A 84 8.21 2.81 14.29
CA PHE A 84 9.31 1.89 14.56
C PHE A 84 8.85 0.80 15.53
N CYS A 85 9.25 -0.45 15.29
CA CYS A 85 9.10 -1.55 16.23
C CYS A 85 10.36 -2.42 16.19
N GLU A 86 10.72 -3.05 17.32
CA GLU A 86 11.80 -4.05 17.43
C GLU A 86 11.26 -5.48 17.37
#